data_AF-A0A158P828-F1
#
_entry.id   AF-A0A158P828-F1
#
_cell.length_a   1.000
_cell.length_b   1.000
_cell.length_c   1.000
_cell.angle_alpha   90.00
_cell.angle_beta   90.00
_cell.angle_gamma   90.00
#
_symmetry.space_group_name_H-M   'P 1'
#
loop_
_entity.id
_entity.type
_entity.pdbx_description
1 polymer ?
#
loop_
_entity_poly.entity_id
_entity_poly.type
_entity_poly.pdbx_seq_one_letter_code
_entity_poly.pdbx_strand_id
1 'polypeptide(L)'
;MTSYLIILAYMSKPSIVDSDASVRQLSVYSPPSLVLSHQCLTEPSNPPRLFDWIEGPGEKWLLTLHEIGENKDEARQLVKEHQQLALKSKEIIAQADDLADLASRLMAAVPAHSITLEKAREQVRGLARQYANRVERQTGMARQSEEFHTRLTRKTDVLLESLCTDLMMNDLAAVESEKNNLEEKVAAMEKMYESVTACGASFIDDLSAEEVNSHGKRLVRSYMAGVVHVREQLSAARERRKRCLELVDVRRLKLQQFTQLFTCENDAQQVLLFLAHDL
;
A
#
# COMPACT_ATOMS: atom_id res chain seq x y z
N MET A 1 -12.06 -44.37 17.63
CA MET A 1 -13.45 -44.06 18.06
C MET A 1 -13.64 -42.56 18.30
N THR A 2 -12.77 -41.87 19.03
CA THR A 2 -12.84 -40.41 19.27
C THR A 2 -12.66 -39.56 18.00
N SER A 3 -11.76 -39.92 17.08
CA SER A 3 -11.58 -39.21 15.80
C SER A 3 -12.76 -39.36 14.82
N TYR A 4 -13.51 -40.47 14.94
CA TYR A 4 -14.69 -40.77 14.11
C TYR A 4 -15.91 -39.94 14.56
N LEU A 5 -16.05 -39.73 15.88
CA LEU A 5 -17.12 -38.91 16.46
C LEU A 5 -16.96 -37.42 16.17
N ILE A 6 -15.73 -36.90 16.05
CA ILE A 6 -15.47 -35.48 15.73
C ILE A 6 -15.93 -35.15 14.30
N ILE A 7 -15.73 -36.06 13.34
CA ILE A 7 -16.11 -35.87 11.94
C ILE A 7 -17.60 -36.21 11.71
N LEU A 8 -18.18 -37.16 12.45
CA LEU A 8 -19.63 -37.39 12.41
C LEU A 8 -20.43 -36.24 13.05
N ALA A 9 -19.92 -35.61 14.12
CA ALA A 9 -20.50 -34.39 14.67
C ALA A 9 -20.49 -33.22 13.66
N TYR A 10 -19.53 -33.21 12.74
CA TYR A 10 -19.45 -32.25 11.63
C TYR A 10 -20.48 -32.52 10.51
N MET A 11 -20.93 -33.78 10.33
CA MET A 11 -21.90 -34.18 9.30
C MET A 11 -23.37 -33.89 9.67
N SER A 12 -23.65 -33.42 10.89
CA SER A 12 -25.02 -33.31 11.41
C SER A 12 -25.56 -31.87 11.60
N LYS A 13 -24.79 -30.81 11.26
CA LYS A 13 -25.32 -29.44 11.26
C LYS A 13 -26.06 -29.16 9.94
N PRO A 14 -27.37 -28.86 9.96
CA PRO A 14 -28.06 -28.34 8.78
C PRO A 14 -27.59 -26.90 8.51
N SER A 15 -27.57 -26.53 7.24
CA SER A 15 -27.39 -25.18 6.72
C SER A 15 -28.34 -24.20 7.43
N ILE A 16 -27.79 -23.26 8.20
CA ILE A 16 -28.59 -22.21 8.86
C ILE A 16 -28.63 -20.97 7.95
N VAL A 17 -29.80 -20.81 7.34
CA VAL A 17 -30.34 -19.55 6.83
C VAL A 17 -30.86 -18.76 8.04
N ASP A 18 -30.53 -17.46 8.09
CA ASP A 18 -31.07 -16.33 8.88
C ASP A 18 -31.49 -16.51 10.36
N SER A 19 -31.04 -15.58 11.22
CA SER A 19 -31.90 -14.64 11.99
C SER A 19 -31.18 -14.03 13.21
N ASP A 20 -30.87 -12.74 13.08
CA ASP A 20 -31.15 -11.62 14.00
C ASP A 20 -30.54 -11.44 15.42
N ALA A 21 -30.14 -10.18 15.61
CA ALA A 21 -30.15 -9.28 16.77
C ALA A 21 -29.53 -9.60 18.16
N SER A 22 -28.64 -8.65 18.51
CA SER A 22 -28.47 -7.98 19.82
C SER A 22 -27.64 -8.65 20.91
N VAL A 23 -26.49 -8.04 21.25
CA VAL A 23 -26.22 -7.41 22.57
C VAL A 23 -25.19 -6.28 22.40
N ARG A 24 -25.47 -5.13 23.01
CA ARG A 24 -24.68 -3.89 23.08
C ARG A 24 -23.83 -3.81 24.36
N GLN A 25 -22.78 -2.97 24.28
CA GLN A 25 -22.14 -2.13 25.33
C GLN A 25 -21.20 -2.82 26.35
N LEU A 26 -20.06 -2.29 26.81
CA LEU A 26 -19.29 -1.02 26.73
C LEU A 26 -17.80 -1.35 27.05
N SER A 27 -16.81 -0.60 26.54
CA SER A 27 -15.68 -0.04 27.33
C SER A 27 -14.45 0.36 26.47
N VAL A 28 -14.11 1.66 26.56
CA VAL A 28 -12.81 2.36 26.43
C VAL A 28 -12.04 2.28 25.10
N TYR A 29 -11.79 3.47 24.55
CA TYR A 29 -11.04 3.77 23.33
C TYR A 29 -9.72 2.99 23.21
N SER A 30 -9.72 2.00 22.33
CA SER A 30 -8.56 1.41 21.69
C SER A 30 -8.94 1.17 20.22
N PRO A 31 -8.03 1.36 19.24
CA PRO A 31 -8.34 1.13 17.82
C PRO A 31 -9.07 -0.21 17.61
N PRO A 32 -10.17 -0.26 16.83
CA PRO A 32 -10.94 -1.48 16.59
C PRO A 32 -10.07 -2.67 16.12
N SER A 33 -8.98 -2.38 15.40
CA SER A 33 -7.99 -3.35 14.92
C SER A 33 -7.25 -4.08 16.05
N LEU A 34 -6.94 -3.41 17.16
CA LEU A 34 -6.17 -3.96 18.27
C LEU A 34 -7.03 -4.77 19.26
N VAL A 35 -8.31 -4.46 19.39
CA VAL A 35 -9.25 -5.21 20.25
C VAL A 35 -9.63 -6.54 19.59
N LEU A 36 -9.82 -6.55 18.28
CA LEU A 36 -10.13 -7.76 17.52
C LEU A 36 -8.91 -8.69 17.39
N SER A 37 -7.69 -8.17 17.28
CA SER A 37 -6.48 -8.99 17.21
C SER A 37 -6.32 -9.89 18.45
N HIS A 38 -6.53 -9.35 19.65
CA HIS A 38 -6.45 -10.12 20.90
C HIS A 38 -7.56 -11.19 21.04
N GLN A 39 -8.78 -10.93 20.56
CA GLN A 39 -9.88 -11.92 20.60
C GLN A 39 -9.76 -13.00 19.51
N CYS A 40 -9.15 -12.70 18.37
CA CYS A 40 -9.00 -13.64 17.25
C CYS A 40 -7.82 -14.61 17.39
N LEU A 41 -6.92 -14.39 18.35
CA LEU A 41 -5.71 -15.21 18.59
C LEU A 41 -5.96 -16.50 19.39
N THR A 42 -7.17 -16.75 19.90
CA THR A 42 -7.47 -17.99 20.63
C THR A 42 -7.35 -19.22 19.72
N GLU A 43 -6.66 -20.27 20.17
CA GLU A 43 -6.22 -21.39 19.32
C GLU A 43 -7.35 -22.18 18.62
N PRO A 44 -7.28 -22.38 17.29
CA PRO A 44 -8.16 -23.27 16.56
C PRO A 44 -7.59 -24.71 16.57
N SER A 45 -7.76 -25.42 17.67
CA SER A 45 -7.29 -26.81 17.82
C SER A 45 -8.29 -27.90 17.37
N ASN A 46 -9.35 -27.56 16.62
CA ASN A 46 -10.37 -28.54 16.19
C ASN A 46 -11.06 -28.15 14.84
N PRO A 47 -11.27 -29.05 13.86
CA PRO A 47 -11.88 -28.77 12.54
C PRO A 47 -13.18 -27.94 12.48
N PRO A 48 -14.22 -28.20 13.29
CA PRO A 48 -15.40 -27.33 13.36
C PRO A 48 -15.03 -25.88 13.76
N ARG A 49 -13.91 -25.68 14.45
CA ARG A 49 -13.41 -24.35 14.80
C ARG A 49 -12.71 -23.65 13.64
N LEU A 50 -12.24 -24.34 12.59
CA LEU A 50 -11.56 -23.69 11.47
C LEU A 50 -12.57 -22.93 10.58
N PHE A 51 -13.66 -23.59 10.19
CA PHE A 51 -14.77 -22.95 9.47
C PHE A 51 -15.38 -21.82 10.30
N ASP A 52 -15.77 -22.13 11.55
CA ASP A 52 -16.37 -21.15 12.46
C ASP A 52 -15.43 -19.94 12.69
N TRP A 53 -14.10 -20.16 12.68
CA TRP A 53 -13.13 -19.08 12.77
C TRP A 53 -13.05 -18.26 11.49
N ILE A 54 -12.87 -18.90 10.32
CA ILE A 54 -12.73 -18.21 9.03
C ILE A 54 -13.99 -17.38 8.73
N GLU A 55 -15.17 -17.98 8.88
CA GLU A 55 -16.45 -17.33 8.58
C GLU A 55 -16.91 -16.35 9.67
N GLY A 56 -16.34 -16.46 10.87
CA GLY A 56 -16.65 -15.60 12.01
C GLY A 56 -15.56 -14.56 12.30
N PRO A 57 -14.74 -14.75 13.36
CA PRO A 57 -13.68 -13.81 13.75
C PRO A 57 -12.72 -13.42 12.62
N GLY A 58 -12.29 -14.38 11.80
CA GLY A 58 -11.37 -14.17 10.68
C GLY A 58 -11.93 -13.24 9.62
N GLU A 59 -13.20 -13.41 9.25
CA GLU A 59 -13.89 -12.54 8.31
C GLU A 59 -14.07 -11.13 8.89
N LYS A 60 -14.43 -11.02 10.17
CA LYS A 60 -14.58 -9.73 10.86
C LYS A 60 -13.26 -8.95 10.89
N TRP A 61 -12.15 -9.61 11.23
CA TRP A 61 -10.83 -8.98 11.24
C TRP A 61 -10.43 -8.51 9.83
N LEU A 62 -10.62 -9.35 8.81
CA LEU A 62 -10.36 -8.97 7.41
C LEU A 62 -11.25 -7.81 6.93
N LEU A 63 -12.49 -7.71 7.43
CA LEU A 63 -13.39 -6.60 7.11
C LEU A 63 -12.98 -5.28 7.77
N THR A 64 -12.32 -5.31 8.94
CA THR A 64 -11.82 -4.06 9.56
C THR A 64 -10.62 -3.46 8.83
N LEU A 65 -9.88 -4.25 8.05
CA LEU A 65 -8.70 -3.80 7.34
C LEU A 65 -9.03 -3.39 5.89
N HIS A 66 -9.79 -2.31 5.73
CA HIS A 66 -10.23 -1.76 4.43
C HIS A 66 -9.84 -0.30 4.22
N GLU A 67 -9.00 0.24 5.10
CA GLU A 67 -8.44 1.59 4.99
C GLU A 67 -7.06 1.53 4.33
N ILE A 68 -6.62 2.66 3.77
CA ILE A 68 -5.27 2.80 3.20
C ILE A 68 -4.35 3.67 4.07
N GLY A 69 -4.89 4.35 5.08
CA GLY A 69 -4.18 5.33 5.90
C GLY A 69 -4.03 6.68 5.21
N GLU A 70 -3.89 7.74 5.99
CA GLU A 70 -3.82 9.13 5.49
C GLU A 70 -2.38 9.58 5.21
N ASN A 71 -1.40 8.89 5.79
CA ASN A 71 0.02 9.23 5.70
C ASN A 71 0.91 7.98 5.80
N LYS A 72 2.22 8.20 5.66
CA LYS A 72 3.22 7.13 5.66
C LYS A 72 3.24 6.31 6.95
N ASP A 73 3.09 6.96 8.10
CA ASP A 73 3.19 6.28 9.39
C ASP A 73 1.95 5.42 9.67
N GLU A 74 0.77 5.92 9.31
CA GLU A 74 -0.48 5.15 9.34
C GLU A 74 -0.45 3.97 8.36
N ALA A 75 -0.04 4.21 7.10
CA ALA A 75 0.07 3.14 6.11
C ALA A 75 1.06 2.04 6.57
N ARG A 76 2.18 2.42 7.19
CA ARG A 76 3.12 1.47 7.79
C ARG A 76 2.50 0.70 8.96
N GLN A 77 1.69 1.36 9.79
CA GLN A 77 0.99 0.69 10.88
C GLN A 77 -0.02 -0.32 10.33
N LEU A 78 -0.79 0.03 9.30
CA LEU A 78 -1.68 -0.89 8.59
C LEU A 78 -0.93 -2.10 8.03
N VAL A 79 0.25 -1.89 7.42
CA VAL A 79 1.10 -3.00 6.95
C VAL A 79 1.43 -3.99 8.08
N LYS A 80 1.72 -3.51 9.29
CA LYS A 80 1.98 -4.39 10.44
C LYS A 80 0.73 -5.17 10.85
N GLU A 81 -0.44 -4.52 10.86
CA GLU A 81 -1.71 -5.18 11.20
C GLU A 81 -2.06 -6.27 10.18
N HIS A 82 -1.90 -5.99 8.88
CA HIS A 82 -2.05 -6.98 7.82
C HIS A 82 -1.04 -8.13 7.93
N GLN A 83 0.19 -7.86 8.36
CA GLN A 83 1.19 -8.92 8.58
C GLN A 83 0.77 -9.88 9.69
N GLN A 84 0.14 -9.39 10.77
CA GLN A 84 -0.40 -10.26 11.82
C GLN A 84 -1.49 -11.18 11.26
N LEU A 85 -2.40 -10.64 10.45
CA LEU A 85 -3.44 -11.42 9.79
C LEU A 85 -2.85 -12.43 8.78
N ALA A 86 -1.81 -12.05 8.05
CA ALA A 86 -1.12 -12.92 7.11
C ALA A 86 -0.41 -14.08 7.81
N LEU A 87 0.17 -13.86 8.99
CA LEU A 87 0.71 -14.96 9.81
C LEU A 87 -0.41 -15.91 10.23
N LYS A 88 -1.54 -15.37 10.72
CA LYS A 88 -2.69 -16.20 11.10
C LYS A 88 -3.26 -16.99 9.92
N SER A 89 -3.29 -16.38 8.74
CA SER A 89 -3.69 -17.05 7.51
C SER A 89 -2.78 -18.22 7.12
N LYS A 90 -1.48 -18.15 7.41
CA LYS A 90 -0.56 -19.28 7.17
C LYS A 90 -0.84 -20.44 8.11
N GLU A 91 -1.15 -20.16 9.38
CA GLU A 91 -1.57 -21.19 10.34
C GLU A 91 -2.84 -21.90 9.88
N ILE A 92 -3.81 -21.15 9.36
CA ILE A 92 -5.07 -21.69 8.82
C ILE A 92 -4.83 -22.63 7.65
N ILE A 93 -3.93 -22.28 6.73
CA ILE A 93 -3.56 -23.15 5.60
C ILE A 93 -2.92 -24.44 6.13
N ALA A 94 -1.98 -24.36 7.08
CA ALA A 94 -1.35 -25.54 7.67
C ALA A 94 -2.38 -26.47 8.35
N GLN A 95 -3.31 -25.89 9.13
CA GLN A 95 -4.39 -26.66 9.76
C GLN A 95 -5.32 -27.31 8.72
N ALA A 96 -5.63 -26.60 7.63
CA ALA A 96 -6.43 -27.15 6.53
C ALA A 96 -5.74 -28.35 5.86
N ASP A 97 -4.41 -28.30 5.71
CA ASP A 97 -3.63 -29.40 5.16
C ASP A 97 -3.58 -30.61 6.11
N ASP A 98 -3.38 -30.39 7.42
CA ASP A 98 -3.44 -31.47 8.43
C ASP A 98 -4.78 -32.19 8.43
N LEU A 99 -5.89 -31.44 8.31
CA LEU A 99 -7.24 -31.99 8.20
C LEU A 99 -7.45 -32.75 6.90
N ALA A 100 -6.91 -32.25 5.80
CA ALA A 100 -7.01 -32.91 4.51
C ALA A 100 -6.23 -34.24 4.48
N ASP A 101 -5.08 -34.29 5.15
CA ASP A 101 -4.29 -35.51 5.31
C ASP A 101 -4.99 -36.52 6.21
N LEU A 102 -5.63 -36.06 7.29
CA LEU A 102 -6.48 -36.91 8.12
C LEU A 102 -7.65 -37.50 7.33
N ALA A 103 -8.35 -36.68 6.54
CA ALA A 103 -9.42 -37.15 5.66
C ALA A 103 -8.90 -38.23 4.70
N SER A 104 -7.72 -38.03 4.12
CA SER A 104 -7.08 -38.99 3.21
C SER A 104 -6.78 -40.35 3.88
N ARG A 105 -6.29 -40.35 5.13
CA ARG A 105 -6.12 -41.58 5.91
C ARG A 105 -7.44 -42.28 6.23
N LEU A 106 -8.49 -41.51 6.55
CA LEU A 106 -9.80 -42.05 6.86
C LEU A 106 -10.49 -42.67 5.64
N MET A 107 -10.29 -42.11 4.45
CA MET A 107 -10.79 -42.70 3.20
C MET A 107 -10.22 -44.10 2.96
N ALA A 108 -8.91 -44.28 3.24
CA ALA A 108 -8.25 -45.57 3.15
C ALA A 108 -8.74 -46.57 4.22
N ALA A 109 -9.02 -46.09 5.43
CA ALA A 109 -9.48 -46.93 6.53
C ALA A 109 -10.97 -47.29 6.46
N VAL A 110 -11.81 -46.42 5.88
CA VAL A 110 -13.27 -46.58 5.82
C VAL A 110 -13.78 -46.25 4.41
N PRO A 111 -13.61 -47.16 3.44
CA PRO A 111 -13.98 -46.92 2.04
C PRO A 111 -15.45 -46.53 1.82
N ALA A 112 -16.35 -47.02 2.68
CA ALA A 112 -17.79 -46.71 2.63
C ALA A 112 -18.11 -45.20 2.77
N HIS A 113 -17.20 -44.40 3.33
CA HIS A 113 -17.35 -42.96 3.51
C HIS A 113 -16.41 -42.13 2.63
N SER A 114 -15.69 -42.75 1.69
CA SER A 114 -14.67 -42.11 0.87
C SER A 114 -15.16 -40.87 0.11
N ILE A 115 -16.33 -40.97 -0.54
CA ILE A 115 -16.92 -39.85 -1.30
C ILE A 115 -17.21 -38.64 -0.39
N THR A 116 -17.74 -38.88 0.80
CA THR A 116 -18.09 -37.81 1.76
C THR A 116 -16.84 -37.15 2.33
N LEU A 117 -15.83 -37.95 2.67
CA LEU A 117 -14.55 -37.48 3.17
C LEU A 117 -13.77 -36.68 2.12
N GLU A 118 -13.84 -37.09 0.86
CA GLU A 118 -13.24 -36.36 -0.27
C GLU A 118 -13.88 -34.97 -0.43
N LYS A 119 -15.22 -34.89 -0.38
CA LYS A 119 -15.93 -33.60 -0.43
C LYS A 119 -15.55 -32.69 0.74
N ALA A 120 -15.49 -33.22 1.96
CA ALA A 120 -15.09 -32.45 3.14
C ALA A 120 -13.63 -31.95 3.03
N ARG A 121 -12.73 -32.80 2.50
CA ARG A 121 -11.33 -32.46 2.25
C ARG A 121 -11.20 -31.27 1.30
N GLU A 122 -11.88 -31.30 0.16
CA GLU A 122 -11.82 -30.21 -0.82
C GLU A 122 -12.47 -28.94 -0.27
N GLN A 123 -13.56 -29.06 0.49
CA GLN A 123 -14.23 -27.91 1.11
C GLN A 123 -13.31 -27.17 2.09
N VAL A 124 -12.61 -27.89 2.98
CA VAL A 124 -11.65 -27.31 3.94
C VAL A 124 -10.53 -26.55 3.23
N ARG A 125 -9.90 -27.20 2.24
CA ARG A 125 -8.81 -26.59 1.46
C ARG A 125 -9.29 -25.39 0.64
N GLY A 126 -10.45 -25.53 0.01
CA GLY A 126 -11.06 -24.45 -0.77
C GLY A 126 -11.32 -23.21 0.07
N LEU A 127 -11.95 -23.37 1.24
CA LEU A 127 -12.23 -22.25 2.13
C LEU A 127 -10.94 -21.57 2.63
N ALA A 128 -9.97 -22.35 3.10
CA ALA A 128 -8.71 -21.82 3.62
C ALA A 128 -7.92 -21.06 2.55
N ARG A 129 -7.82 -21.59 1.32
CA ARG A 129 -7.17 -20.91 0.19
C ARG A 129 -7.89 -19.61 -0.19
N GLN A 130 -9.22 -19.63 -0.25
CA GLN A 130 -9.99 -18.42 -0.57
C GLN A 130 -9.78 -17.32 0.46
N TYR A 131 -9.76 -17.68 1.74
CA TYR A 131 -9.45 -16.74 2.81
C TYR A 131 -8.02 -16.18 2.66
N ALA A 132 -7.03 -17.06 2.47
CA ALA A 132 -5.64 -16.66 2.30
C ALA A 132 -5.41 -15.72 1.10
N ASN A 133 -6.02 -15.99 -0.05
CA ASN A 133 -5.92 -15.12 -1.22
C ASN A 133 -6.45 -13.71 -0.93
N ARG A 134 -7.52 -13.59 -0.13
CA ARG A 134 -8.09 -12.29 0.24
C ARG A 134 -7.20 -11.54 1.24
N VAL A 135 -6.61 -12.25 2.21
CA VAL A 135 -5.62 -11.70 3.14
C VAL A 135 -4.38 -11.22 2.38
N GLU A 136 -3.85 -12.01 1.46
CA GLU A 136 -2.68 -11.67 0.65
C GLU A 136 -2.92 -10.42 -0.17
N ARG A 137 -4.05 -10.34 -0.89
CA ARG A 137 -4.37 -9.17 -1.70
C ARG A 137 -4.50 -7.91 -0.84
N GLN A 138 -5.21 -7.95 0.29
CA GLN A 138 -5.32 -6.78 1.17
C GLN A 138 -3.95 -6.39 1.76
N THR A 139 -3.11 -7.37 2.09
CA THR A 139 -1.72 -7.11 2.51
C THR A 139 -0.93 -6.41 1.39
N GLY A 140 -1.17 -6.79 0.14
CA GLY A 140 -0.65 -6.10 -1.05
C GLY A 140 -1.10 -4.64 -1.12
N MET A 141 -2.40 -4.37 -0.92
CA MET A 141 -2.95 -3.01 -0.92
C MET A 141 -2.33 -2.13 0.16
N ALA A 142 -2.16 -2.65 1.39
CA ALA A 142 -1.51 -1.91 2.46
C ALA A 142 -0.04 -1.58 2.15
N ARG A 143 0.70 -2.52 1.55
CA ARG A 143 2.10 -2.29 1.12
C ARG A 143 2.18 -1.23 0.03
N GLN A 144 1.28 -1.28 -0.94
CA GLN A 144 1.22 -0.28 -2.01
C GLN A 144 0.87 1.10 -1.47
N SER A 145 0.00 1.18 -0.44
CA SER A 145 -0.24 2.42 0.29
C SER A 145 1.01 2.96 0.97
N GLU A 146 1.77 2.12 1.71
CA GLU A 146 3.02 2.55 2.35
C GLU A 146 4.03 3.04 1.31
N GLU A 147 4.13 2.35 0.17
CA GLU A 147 5.00 2.75 -0.92
C GLU A 147 4.60 4.11 -1.52
N PHE A 148 3.31 4.31 -1.81
CA PHE A 148 2.77 5.56 -2.32
C PHE A 148 3.09 6.73 -1.37
N HIS A 149 2.74 6.59 -0.09
CA HIS A 149 2.99 7.62 0.91
C HIS A 149 4.49 7.85 1.17
N THR A 150 5.32 6.81 1.07
CA THR A 150 6.78 6.95 1.15
C THR A 150 7.35 7.75 -0.02
N ARG A 151 6.85 7.51 -1.24
CA ARG A 151 7.27 8.29 -2.42
C ARG A 151 6.77 9.73 -2.33
N LEU A 152 5.54 9.95 -1.87
CA LEU A 152 4.94 11.27 -1.71
C LEU A 152 5.68 12.14 -0.68
N THR A 153 6.20 11.52 0.38
CA THR A 153 6.97 12.21 1.44
C THR A 153 8.45 12.42 1.08
N ARG A 154 8.94 11.88 -0.05
CA ARG A 154 10.29 12.22 -0.54
C ARG A 154 10.34 13.69 -0.84
N LYS A 155 11.16 14.39 -0.07
CA LYS A 155 11.19 15.85 -0.04
C LYS A 155 11.96 16.42 -1.22
N THR A 156 11.48 17.53 -1.76
CA THR A 156 12.16 18.39 -2.73
C THR A 156 12.88 19.56 -2.07
N ASP A 157 13.09 19.49 -0.75
CA ASP A 157 13.60 20.58 0.09
C ASP A 157 14.91 21.17 -0.46
N VAL A 158 15.82 20.34 -0.97
CA VAL A 158 17.11 20.78 -1.53
C VAL A 158 16.95 21.68 -2.75
N LEU A 159 16.02 21.35 -3.65
CA LEU A 159 15.73 22.20 -4.81
C LEU A 159 15.09 23.51 -4.33
N LEU A 160 14.07 23.42 -3.47
CA LEU A 160 13.36 24.61 -2.97
C LEU A 160 14.31 25.56 -2.23
N GLU A 161 15.19 25.05 -1.39
CA GLU A 161 16.23 25.83 -0.71
C GLU A 161 17.12 26.55 -1.72
N SER A 162 17.63 25.84 -2.74
CA SER A 162 18.46 26.45 -3.78
C SER A 162 17.74 27.51 -4.62
N LEU A 163 16.42 27.39 -4.78
CA LEU A 163 15.61 28.38 -5.51
C LEU A 163 15.40 29.65 -4.68
N CYS A 164 15.37 29.53 -3.35
CA CYS A 164 15.10 30.62 -2.42
C CYS A 164 16.36 31.34 -1.89
N THR A 165 17.56 30.83 -2.15
CA THR A 165 18.82 31.51 -1.74
C THR A 165 19.20 32.64 -2.68
N ASP A 166 19.84 33.69 -2.18
CA ASP A 166 20.42 34.72 -3.04
C ASP A 166 21.62 34.19 -3.82
N LEU A 167 21.79 34.66 -5.06
CA LEU A 167 22.94 34.32 -5.91
C LEU A 167 23.97 35.43 -5.84
N MET A 168 25.21 35.04 -5.54
CA MET A 168 26.40 35.87 -5.77
C MET A 168 27.29 35.10 -6.73
N MET A 169 27.36 35.57 -7.98
CA MET A 169 28.18 34.96 -9.02
C MET A 169 29.44 35.80 -9.20
N ASN A 170 30.59 35.15 -9.43
CA ASN A 170 31.88 35.84 -9.54
C ASN A 170 32.38 35.92 -10.99
N ASP A 171 31.98 34.98 -11.84
CA ASP A 171 32.39 34.90 -13.24
C ASP A 171 31.41 34.03 -14.05
N LEU A 172 31.65 33.92 -15.36
CA LEU A 172 30.87 33.07 -16.28
C LEU A 172 30.95 31.57 -15.93
N ALA A 173 32.08 31.10 -15.40
CA ALA A 173 32.25 29.69 -15.05
C ALA A 173 31.37 29.29 -13.86
N ALA A 174 31.26 30.16 -12.85
CA ALA A 174 30.36 29.99 -11.71
C ALA A 174 28.89 29.99 -12.14
N VAL A 175 28.51 30.88 -13.06
CA VAL A 175 27.14 30.92 -13.62
C VAL A 175 26.81 29.62 -14.36
N GLU A 176 27.73 29.13 -15.18
CA GLU A 176 27.53 27.89 -15.93
C GLU A 176 27.48 26.66 -15.00
N SER A 177 28.32 26.62 -13.97
CA SER A 177 28.26 25.58 -12.95
C SER A 177 26.91 25.57 -12.22
N GLU A 178 26.38 26.73 -11.87
CA GLU A 178 25.09 26.83 -11.16
C GLU A 178 23.90 26.52 -12.07
N LYS A 179 23.97 26.86 -13.37
CA LYS A 179 23.00 26.40 -14.37
C LYS A 179 22.92 24.89 -14.44
N ASN A 180 24.07 24.22 -14.57
CA ASN A 180 24.12 22.76 -14.63
C ASN A 180 23.58 22.12 -13.34
N ASN A 181 23.97 22.64 -12.17
CA ASN A 181 23.45 22.22 -10.87
C ASN A 181 21.92 22.37 -10.76
N LEU A 182 21.37 23.49 -11.24
CA LEU A 182 19.93 23.72 -11.25
C LEU A 182 19.22 22.67 -12.12
N GLU A 183 19.69 22.43 -13.34
CA GLU A 183 19.06 21.45 -14.25
C GLU A 183 19.15 20.02 -13.72
N GLU A 184 20.24 19.63 -13.07
CA GLU A 184 20.35 18.33 -12.39
C GLU A 184 19.31 18.18 -11.27
N LYS A 185 19.13 19.21 -10.44
CA LYS A 185 18.13 19.20 -9.35
C LYS A 185 16.70 19.19 -9.91
N VAL A 186 16.44 19.91 -11.00
CA VAL A 186 15.15 19.89 -11.70
C VAL A 186 14.86 18.50 -12.24
N ALA A 187 15.82 17.87 -12.93
CA ALA A 187 15.68 16.51 -13.45
C ALA A 187 15.43 15.48 -12.33
N ALA A 188 16.11 15.63 -11.19
CA ALA A 188 15.89 14.78 -10.02
C ALA A 188 14.48 14.94 -9.43
N MET A 189 14.00 16.18 -9.28
CA MET A 189 12.62 16.48 -8.84
C MET A 189 11.60 15.87 -9.80
N GLU A 190 11.81 16.06 -11.10
CA GLU A 190 10.92 15.57 -12.15
C GLU A 190 10.77 14.05 -12.10
N LYS A 191 11.89 13.34 -12.00
CA LYS A 191 11.91 11.87 -11.84
C LYS A 191 11.18 11.41 -10.58
N MET A 192 11.31 12.13 -9.46
CA MET A 192 10.54 11.81 -8.25
C MET A 192 9.05 12.01 -8.46
N TYR A 193 8.63 13.09 -9.11
CA TYR A 193 7.22 13.37 -9.40
C TYR A 193 6.61 12.32 -10.34
N GLU A 194 7.33 11.93 -11.40
CA GLU A 194 6.90 10.86 -12.31
C GLU A 194 6.71 9.55 -11.55
N SER A 195 7.64 9.21 -10.66
CA SER A 195 7.54 8.02 -9.80
C SER A 195 6.30 8.07 -8.89
N VAL A 196 6.00 9.21 -8.26
CA VAL A 196 4.78 9.38 -7.44
C VAL A 196 3.52 9.24 -8.28
N THR A 197 3.50 9.85 -9.46
CA THR A 197 2.33 9.84 -10.36
C THR A 197 2.05 8.43 -10.88
N ALA A 198 3.08 7.72 -11.34
CA ALA A 198 2.95 6.34 -11.80
C ALA A 198 2.52 5.41 -10.65
N CYS A 199 3.09 5.60 -9.46
CA CYS A 199 2.68 4.85 -8.26
C CYS A 199 1.21 5.05 -7.91
N GLY A 200 0.77 6.31 -7.88
CA GLY A 200 -0.60 6.66 -7.50
C GLY A 200 -1.62 6.22 -8.55
N ALA A 201 -1.28 6.28 -9.85
CA ALA A 201 -2.14 5.76 -10.91
C ALA A 201 -2.36 4.25 -10.77
N SER A 202 -1.26 3.48 -10.67
CA SER A 202 -1.35 2.03 -10.44
C SER A 202 -2.12 1.70 -9.16
N PHE A 203 -1.92 2.48 -8.08
CA PHE A 203 -2.63 2.25 -6.82
C PHE A 203 -4.13 2.53 -6.93
N ILE A 204 -4.53 3.59 -7.65
CA ILE A 204 -5.94 3.86 -7.94
C ILE A 204 -6.56 2.72 -8.75
N ASP A 205 -5.84 2.20 -9.74
CA ASP A 205 -6.33 1.08 -10.56
C ASP A 205 -6.60 -0.15 -9.70
N ASP A 206 -5.67 -0.49 -8.79
CA ASP A 206 -5.82 -1.62 -7.89
C ASP A 206 -6.93 -1.43 -6.85
N LEU A 207 -7.07 -0.22 -6.28
CA LEU A 207 -8.17 0.12 -5.35
C LEU A 207 -9.54 0.12 -6.03
N SER A 208 -9.57 0.39 -7.33
CA SER A 208 -10.80 0.43 -8.15
C SER A 208 -11.16 -0.94 -8.73
N ALA A 209 -10.29 -1.94 -8.60
CA ALA A 209 -10.53 -3.28 -9.12
C ALA A 209 -11.72 -3.93 -8.41
N GLU A 210 -12.68 -4.43 -9.19
CA GLU A 210 -13.84 -5.09 -8.62
C GLU A 210 -13.46 -6.39 -7.92
N GLU A 211 -13.87 -6.53 -6.67
CA GLU A 211 -13.63 -7.74 -5.92
C GLU A 211 -14.80 -8.71 -6.07
N VAL A 212 -14.49 -9.94 -6.49
CA VAL A 212 -15.47 -11.02 -6.58
C VAL A 212 -15.08 -12.13 -5.62
N ASN A 213 -16.06 -12.68 -4.88
CA ASN A 213 -15.81 -13.86 -4.07
C ASN A 213 -15.73 -15.12 -4.95
N SER A 214 -15.38 -16.25 -4.34
CA SER A 214 -15.31 -17.58 -4.96
C SER A 214 -16.59 -18.08 -5.61
N HIS A 215 -17.72 -17.40 -5.37
CA HIS A 215 -19.03 -17.72 -5.91
C HIS A 215 -19.47 -16.70 -6.98
N GLY A 216 -18.56 -15.84 -7.46
CA GLY A 216 -18.89 -14.82 -8.46
C GLY A 216 -19.71 -13.64 -7.93
N LYS A 217 -19.90 -13.55 -6.60
CA LYS A 217 -20.60 -12.44 -5.96
C LYS A 217 -19.64 -11.31 -5.65
N ARG A 218 -19.98 -10.09 -6.06
CA ARG A 218 -19.25 -8.87 -5.74
C ARG A 218 -19.14 -8.72 -4.21
N LEU A 219 -17.92 -8.51 -3.70
CA LEU A 219 -17.71 -8.19 -2.30
C LEU A 219 -18.15 -6.75 -2.02
N VAL A 220 -18.72 -6.49 -0.84
CA VAL A 220 -19.28 -5.17 -0.44
C VAL A 220 -18.19 -4.15 -0.08
N ARG A 221 -16.91 -4.57 0.00
CA ARG A 221 -15.82 -3.65 0.37
C ARG A 221 -15.58 -2.64 -0.73
N SER A 222 -15.42 -1.38 -0.32
CA SER A 222 -15.24 -0.26 -1.22
C SER A 222 -14.09 0.60 -0.72
N TYR A 223 -13.03 0.72 -1.53
CA TYR A 223 -11.91 1.62 -1.27
C TYR A 223 -12.16 3.03 -1.83
N MET A 224 -13.40 3.42 -2.08
CA MET A 224 -13.73 4.71 -2.73
C MET A 224 -13.15 5.91 -1.98
N ALA A 225 -13.20 5.91 -0.63
CA ALA A 225 -12.56 6.95 0.17
C ALA A 225 -11.04 7.00 -0.07
N GLY A 226 -10.39 5.82 -0.15
CA GLY A 226 -8.97 5.71 -0.47
C GLY A 226 -8.65 6.21 -1.89
N VAL A 227 -9.47 5.89 -2.89
CA VAL A 227 -9.31 6.40 -4.26
C VAL A 227 -9.38 7.92 -4.29
N VAL A 228 -10.33 8.52 -3.57
CA VAL A 228 -10.47 9.98 -3.46
C VAL A 228 -9.22 10.57 -2.81
N HIS A 229 -8.77 10.03 -1.67
CA HIS A 229 -7.55 10.48 -0.98
C HIS A 229 -6.31 10.45 -1.89
N VAL A 230 -6.06 9.33 -2.58
CA VAL A 230 -4.90 9.22 -3.49
C VAL A 230 -4.98 10.26 -4.60
N ARG A 231 -6.17 10.51 -5.17
CA ARG A 231 -6.37 11.55 -6.20
C ARG A 231 -6.09 12.95 -5.66
N GLU A 232 -6.54 13.26 -4.45
CA GLU A 232 -6.28 14.55 -3.80
C GLU A 232 -4.78 14.75 -3.54
N GLN A 233 -4.08 13.72 -3.04
CA GLN A 233 -2.64 13.78 -2.84
C GLN A 233 -1.85 13.98 -4.14
N LEU A 234 -2.26 13.31 -5.23
CA LEU A 234 -1.69 13.50 -6.57
C LEU A 234 -1.94 14.92 -7.09
N SER A 235 -3.14 15.45 -6.90
CA SER A 235 -3.47 16.84 -7.26
C SER A 235 -2.59 17.84 -6.49
N ALA A 236 -2.47 17.66 -5.17
CA ALA A 236 -1.59 18.48 -4.34
C ALA A 236 -0.12 18.38 -4.77
N ALA A 237 0.35 17.19 -5.18
CA ALA A 237 1.70 17.00 -5.72
C ALA A 237 1.91 17.73 -7.05
N ARG A 238 0.91 17.71 -7.93
CA ARG A 238 0.93 18.44 -9.20
C ARG A 238 1.03 19.95 -8.98
N GLU A 239 0.24 20.50 -8.07
CA GLU A 239 0.29 21.94 -7.76
C GLU A 239 1.59 22.35 -7.05
N ARG A 240 2.19 21.46 -6.23
CA ARG A 240 3.53 21.67 -5.68
C ARG A 240 4.60 21.70 -6.77
N ARG A 241 4.56 20.74 -7.71
CA ARG A 241 5.47 20.69 -8.86
C ARG A 241 5.36 21.96 -9.70
N LYS A 242 4.14 22.39 -10.04
CA LYS A 242 3.90 23.60 -10.84
C LYS A 242 4.57 24.83 -10.22
N ARG A 243 4.33 25.08 -8.92
CA ARG A 243 4.97 26.20 -8.20
C ARG A 243 6.49 26.11 -8.19
N CYS A 244 7.04 24.89 -8.07
CA CYS A 244 8.48 24.71 -8.12
C CYS A 244 9.06 25.06 -9.50
N LEU A 245 8.38 24.66 -10.58
CA LEU A 245 8.80 24.99 -11.95
C LEU A 245 8.73 26.50 -12.22
N GLU A 246 7.71 27.19 -11.71
CA GLU A 246 7.62 28.66 -11.79
C GLU A 246 8.84 29.34 -11.11
N LEU A 247 9.28 28.83 -9.96
CA LEU A 247 10.49 29.33 -9.28
C LEU A 247 11.78 28.99 -10.03
N VAL A 248 11.85 27.80 -10.64
CA VAL A 248 12.97 27.40 -11.51
C VAL A 248 13.11 28.37 -12.69
N ASP A 249 12.00 28.76 -13.32
CA ASP A 249 12.03 29.70 -14.44
C ASP A 249 12.54 31.07 -14.00
N VAL A 250 12.14 31.56 -12.82
CA VAL A 250 12.70 32.78 -12.23
C VAL A 250 14.21 32.63 -11.99
N ARG A 251 14.66 31.48 -11.48
CA ARG A 251 16.09 31.21 -11.25
C ARG A 251 16.89 31.18 -12.55
N ARG A 252 16.37 30.55 -13.60
CA ARG A 252 16.97 30.52 -14.95
C ARG A 252 17.11 31.92 -15.53
N LEU A 253 16.09 32.76 -15.40
CA LEU A 253 16.13 34.15 -15.85
C LEU A 253 17.23 34.94 -15.12
N LYS A 254 17.37 34.79 -13.80
CA LYS A 254 18.47 35.42 -13.03
C LYS A 254 19.84 34.96 -13.51
N LEU A 255 20.05 33.65 -13.70
CA LEU A 255 21.32 33.12 -14.22
C LEU A 255 21.63 33.61 -15.64
N GLN A 256 20.60 33.78 -16.47
CA GLN A 256 20.75 34.39 -17.79
C GLN A 256 21.17 35.86 -17.71
N GLN A 257 20.61 36.64 -16.77
CA GLN A 257 21.02 38.03 -16.54
C GLN A 257 22.50 38.12 -16.12
N PHE A 258 22.96 37.24 -15.22
CA PHE A 258 24.39 37.17 -14.87
C PHE A 258 25.26 36.82 -16.08
N THR A 259 24.82 35.88 -16.91
CA THR A 259 25.53 35.52 -18.15
C THR A 259 25.73 36.77 -19.02
N GLN A 260 24.66 37.53 -19.26
CA GLN A 260 24.70 38.75 -20.08
C GLN A 260 25.60 39.83 -19.48
N LEU A 261 25.53 40.02 -18.15
CA LEU A 261 26.35 41.01 -17.45
C LEU A 261 27.85 40.70 -17.62
N PHE A 262 28.28 39.47 -17.32
CA PHE A 262 29.69 39.11 -17.43
C PHE A 262 30.20 39.07 -18.87
N THR A 263 29.36 38.70 -19.83
CA THR A 263 29.73 38.83 -21.25
C THR A 263 29.98 40.30 -21.61
N CYS A 264 29.10 41.21 -21.22
CA CYS A 264 29.26 42.65 -21.46
C CYS A 264 30.52 43.21 -20.79
N GLU A 265 30.79 42.81 -19.54
CA GLU A 265 32.01 43.22 -18.82
C GLU A 265 33.29 42.72 -19.52
N ASN A 266 33.31 41.47 -19.97
CA ASN A 266 34.45 40.91 -20.70
C ASN A 266 34.66 41.61 -22.05
N ASP A 267 33.58 41.85 -22.81
CA ASP A 267 33.64 42.56 -24.09
C ASP A 267 34.19 43.99 -23.90
N ALA A 268 33.73 44.69 -22.86
CA ALA A 268 34.23 46.03 -22.53
C ALA A 268 35.73 46.01 -22.16
N GLN A 269 36.18 45.02 -21.39
CA GLN A 269 37.61 44.85 -21.07
C GLN A 269 38.45 44.60 -22.33
N GLN A 270 37.96 43.80 -23.28
CA GLN A 270 38.65 43.55 -24.54
C GLN A 270 38.80 44.84 -25.38
N VAL A 271 37.75 45.67 -25.44
CA VAL A 271 37.82 46.97 -26.12
C VAL A 271 38.86 47.89 -25.47
N LEU A 272 38.89 47.95 -24.14
CA LEU A 272 39.88 48.75 -23.42
C LEU A 272 41.32 48.28 -23.68
N LEU A 273 41.54 46.96 -23.71
CA LEU A 273 42.85 46.39 -24.04
C LEU A 273 43.28 46.70 -25.48
N PHE A 274 42.35 46.63 -26.43
CA PHE A 274 42.61 46.98 -27.82
C PHE A 274 43.01 48.46 -27.96
N LEU A 275 42.25 49.37 -27.35
CA LEU A 275 42.55 50.80 -27.37
C LEU A 275 43.88 51.15 -26.69
N ALA A 276 44.27 50.39 -25.65
CA ALA A 276 45.55 50.59 -24.96
C ALA A 276 46.76 50.11 -25.78
N HIS A 277 46.56 49.24 -26.78
CA HIS A 277 47.63 48.77 -27.67
C HIS A 277 47.88 49.74 -28.84
N ASP A 278 46.90 50.57 -29.18
CA ASP A 278 46.96 51.54 -30.29
C ASP A 278 47.43 52.96 -29.85
N LEU A 279 47.79 53.14 -28.58
CA LEU A 279 48.32 54.38 -27.97
C LEU A 279 49.79 54.20 -27.56
#